data_AF-A0A1I2LND5-F1
#
_entry.id   AF-A0A1I2LND5-F1
#
_cell.length_a   1.000
_cell.length_b   1.000
_cell.length_c   1.000
_cell.angle_alpha   90.00
_cell.angle_beta   90.00
_cell.angle_gamma   90.00
#
_symmetry.space_group_name_H-M   'P 1'
#
loop_
_entity.id
_entity.type
_entity.pdbx_description
1 polymer ?
#
loop_
_entity_poly.entity_id
_entity_poly.type
_entity_poly.pdbx_seq_one_letter_code
_entity_poly.pdbx_strand_id
1 'polypeptide(L)'
;MALMTINDIMEFIESEYNIINSTPCEICGGSFIAEKKLLALIDDVPFDVCNCTCEYCGHKRSFSFTAPFIPSLDNEELKNRLN
;
A
#
# COMPACT_ATOMS: atom_id res chain seq x y z
N MET A 1 -0.48 23.07 -7.22
CA MET A 1 -0.40 21.64 -6.87
C MET A 1 0.61 21.02 -7.83
N ALA A 2 1.78 20.60 -7.34
CA ALA A 2 2.76 19.93 -8.17
C ALA A 2 2.18 18.57 -8.58
N LEU A 3 2.14 18.29 -9.88
CA LEU A 3 1.79 16.96 -10.39
C LEU A 3 2.96 16.03 -10.08
N MET A 4 2.70 14.94 -9.36
CA MET A 4 3.69 13.86 -9.21
C MET A 4 4.01 13.27 -10.59
N THR A 5 5.29 13.10 -10.86
CA THR A 5 5.78 12.42 -12.06
C THR A 5 5.71 10.91 -11.85
N ILE A 6 5.82 10.14 -12.94
CA ILE A 6 5.91 8.67 -12.86
C ILE A 6 7.08 8.24 -11.96
N ASN A 7 8.20 8.96 -12.00
CA ASN A 7 9.35 8.65 -11.15
C ASN A 7 9.02 8.83 -9.66
N ASP A 8 8.33 9.91 -9.30
CA ASP A 8 7.91 10.13 -7.90
C ASP A 8 6.96 9.02 -7.42
N ILE A 9 6.08 8.52 -8.31
CA ILE A 9 5.19 7.39 -8.01
C ILE A 9 5.99 6.10 -7.81
N MET A 10 6.98 5.84 -8.66
CA MET A 10 7.83 4.66 -8.55
C MET A 10 8.64 4.69 -7.25
N GLU A 11 9.24 5.83 -6.90
CA GLU A 11 9.95 6.00 -5.63
C GLU A 11 9.04 5.74 -4.42
N PHE A 12 7.77 6.19 -4.49
CA PHE A 12 6.81 5.90 -3.44
C PHE A 12 6.56 4.40 -3.29
N ILE A 13 6.27 3.71 -4.40
CA ILE A 13 6.03 2.27 -4.42
C ILE A 13 7.26 1.49 -3.92
N GLU A 14 8.47 1.86 -4.34
CA GLU A 14 9.71 1.25 -3.86
C GLU A 14 9.91 1.44 -2.36
N SER A 15 9.59 2.63 -1.83
CA SER A 15 9.63 2.90 -0.40
C SER A 15 8.67 2.00 0.39
N GLU A 16 7.46 1.73 -0.11
CA GLU A 16 6.51 0.81 0.53
C GLU A 16 7.10 -0.61 0.63
N TYR A 17 7.64 -1.11 -0.48
CA TYR A 17 8.28 -2.44 -0.51
C TYR A 17 9.47 -2.51 0.43
N ASN A 18 10.29 -1.46 0.52
CA ASN A 18 11.40 -1.40 1.45
C ASN A 18 10.91 -1.51 2.91
N ILE A 19 9.80 -0.86 3.26
CA ILE A 19 9.22 -0.96 4.60
C ILE A 19 8.68 -2.37 4.87
N ILE A 20 7.93 -2.96 3.93
CA ILE A 20 7.39 -4.32 4.06
C ILE A 20 8.53 -5.32 4.25
N ASN A 21 9.54 -5.28 3.39
CA ASN A 21 10.67 -6.21 3.41
C ASN A 21 11.56 -6.03 4.64
N SER A 22 11.64 -4.82 5.20
CA SER A 22 12.39 -4.54 6.43
C SER A 22 11.60 -4.84 7.71
N THR A 23 10.30 -5.14 7.59
CA THR A 23 9.46 -5.45 8.74
C THR A 23 9.44 -6.97 8.97
N PRO A 24 10.08 -7.48 10.04
CA PRO A 24 10.03 -8.89 10.34
C PRO A 24 8.63 -9.31 10.83
N CYS A 25 8.26 -10.55 10.56
CA CYS A 25 7.06 -11.17 11.08
C CYS A 25 7.05 -11.15 12.61
N GLU A 26 5.99 -10.61 13.22
CA GLU A 26 5.87 -10.56 14.69
C GLU A 26 5.78 -11.93 15.36
N ILE A 27 5.51 -13.01 14.60
CA ILE A 27 5.38 -14.37 15.13
C ILE A 27 6.71 -15.14 15.06
N CYS A 28 7.37 -15.13 13.90
CA CYS A 28 8.54 -15.98 13.67
C CYS A 28 9.80 -15.21 13.24
N GLY A 29 9.74 -13.88 13.11
CA GLY A 29 10.84 -13.04 12.67
C GLY A 29 11.18 -13.14 11.18
N GLY A 30 10.45 -13.94 10.40
CA GLY A 30 10.67 -14.14 8.96
C GLY A 30 10.16 -12.99 8.09
N SER A 31 10.41 -13.06 6.78
CA SER A 31 10.00 -12.01 5.84
C SER A 31 8.54 -12.11 5.45
N PHE A 32 7.94 -10.97 5.14
CA PHE A 32 6.63 -10.89 4.51
C PHE A 32 6.76 -10.81 2.99
N ILE A 33 5.88 -11.52 2.27
CA ILE A 33 5.72 -11.40 0.82
C ILE A 33 4.41 -10.65 0.55
N ALA A 34 4.48 -9.59 -0.26
CA ALA A 34 3.30 -8.85 -0.70
C ALA A 34 2.51 -9.66 -1.75
N GLU A 35 1.26 -10.00 -1.47
CA GLU A 35 0.43 -10.85 -2.34
C GLU A 35 -0.59 -10.04 -3.14
N LYS A 36 -1.20 -9.03 -2.52
CA LYS A 36 -2.24 -8.21 -3.16
C LYS A 36 -2.16 -6.76 -2.68
N LYS A 37 -2.14 -5.85 -3.64
CA LYS A 37 -2.34 -4.41 -3.42
C LYS A 37 -3.79 -4.04 -3.66
N LEU A 38 -4.35 -3.23 -2.76
CA LEU A 38 -5.70 -2.72 -2.80
C LEU A 38 -5.64 -1.23 -2.55
N LEU A 39 -6.32 -0.44 -3.38
CA LEU A 39 -6.53 0.96 -3.04
C LEU A 39 -7.73 1.05 -2.10
N ALA A 40 -7.61 1.83 -1.04
CA ALA A 40 -8.68 2.12 -0.09
C ALA A 40 -8.81 3.64 0.10
N LEU A 41 -10.02 4.09 0.39
CA LEU A 41 -10.28 5.47 0.81
C LEU A 41 -10.62 5.45 2.30
N ILE A 42 -9.81 6.13 3.09
CA ILE A 42 -10.04 6.28 4.53
C ILE A 42 -10.14 7.78 4.78
N ASP A 43 -11.31 8.25 5.19
CA ASP A 43 -11.61 9.68 5.39
C ASP A 43 -11.27 10.55 4.17
N ASP A 44 -11.68 10.09 2.98
CA ASP A 44 -11.37 10.71 1.67
C ASP A 44 -9.89 10.77 1.28
N VAL A 45 -9.00 10.15 2.08
CA VAL A 45 -7.58 10.01 1.75
C VAL A 45 -7.33 8.65 1.09
N PRO A 46 -6.67 8.60 -0.08
CA PRO A 46 -6.30 7.36 -0.73
C PRO A 46 -5.14 6.67 0.00
N PHE A 47 -5.23 5.36 0.14
CA PHE A 47 -4.21 4.48 0.69
C PHE A 47 -3.93 3.29 -0.24
N ASP A 48 -2.66 2.90 -0.37
CA ASP A 48 -2.27 1.58 -0.87
C ASP A 48 -2.20 0.60 0.30
N VAL A 49 -3.10 -0.38 0.29
CA VAL A 49 -3.21 -1.45 1.25
C VAL A 49 -2.60 -2.72 0.67
N CYS A 50 -1.44 -3.08 1.19
CA CYS A 50 -0.70 -4.28 0.84
C CYS A 50 -1.04 -5.41 1.82
N ASN A 51 -1.75 -6.43 1.35
CA ASN A 51 -1.90 -7.68 2.10
C ASN A 51 -0.68 -8.57 1.87
N CYS A 52 -0.02 -8.93 2.96
CA CYS A 52 1.21 -9.70 2.95
C CYS A 52 1.06 -10.97 3.79
N THR A 53 1.75 -12.02 3.36
CA THR A 53 1.81 -13.30 4.06
C THR A 53 3.26 -13.62 4.37
N CYS A 54 3.56 -14.04 5.60
CA CYS A 54 4.90 -14.46 5.98
C CYS A 54 5.24 -15.77 5.26
N GLU A 55 6.36 -15.79 4.56
CA GLU A 55 6.79 -16.94 3.76
C GLU A 55 7.12 -18.19 4.60
N TYR A 56 7.45 -18.00 5.88
CA TYR A 56 7.89 -19.08 6.76
C TYR A 56 6.77 -19.67 7.62
N CYS A 57 5.86 -18.84 8.13
CA CYS A 57 4.83 -19.28 9.07
C CYS A 57 3.39 -19.08 8.57
N GLY A 58 3.21 -18.42 7.42
CA GLY A 58 1.89 -18.13 6.86
C GLY A 58 1.09 -17.06 7.61
N HIS A 59 1.70 -16.38 8.60
CA HIS A 59 1.06 -15.28 9.30
C HIS A 59 0.72 -14.14 8.34
N LYS A 60 -0.50 -13.60 8.43
CA LYS A 60 -0.99 -12.56 7.52
C LYS A 60 -0.91 -11.20 8.20
N ARG A 61 -0.47 -10.20 7.46
CA ARG A 61 -0.40 -8.81 7.90
C ARG A 61 -0.74 -7.88 6.76
N SER A 62 -1.49 -6.82 7.06
CA SER A 62 -1.80 -5.76 6.11
C SER A 62 -0.96 -4.52 6.44
N PHE A 63 -0.35 -3.93 5.42
CA PHE A 63 0.32 -2.63 5.49
C PHE A 63 -0.51 -1.60 4.73
N SER A 64 -0.61 -0.39 5.25
CA SER A 64 -1.38 0.69 4.63
C SER A 64 -0.50 1.93 4.52
N PHE A 65 -0.31 2.42 3.31
CA PHE A 65 0.51 3.59 3.00
C PHE A 65 -0.38 4.62 2.33
N THR A 66 -0.19 5.91 2.64
CA THR A 66 -0.93 6.97 1.94
C THR A 66 -0.58 6.93 0.46
N ALA A 67 -1.53 7.04 -0.47
CA ALA A 67 -1.27 7.03 -1.90
C ALA A 67 -1.52 8.43 -2.51
N PRO A 68 -0.65 9.43 -2.23
CA PRO A 68 -0.86 10.84 -2.61
C PRO A 68 -0.84 11.10 -4.12
N PHE A 69 -0.36 10.14 -4.90
CA PHE A 69 -0.37 10.16 -6.36
C PHE A 69 -1.73 9.82 -6.97
N ILE A 70 -2.62 9.21 -6.19
CA ILE A 70 -4.03 9.13 -6.57
C ILE A 70 -4.60 10.52 -6.27
N PRO A 71 -5.02 11.30 -7.29
CA PRO A 71 -5.61 12.61 -7.03
C PRO A 71 -6.77 12.39 -6.05
N SER A 72 -6.79 13.16 -4.96
CA SER A 72 -7.90 13.18 -4.01
C SER A 72 -9.19 13.21 -4.81
N LEU A 73 -9.99 12.15 -4.67
CA LEU A 73 -11.01 11.81 -5.65
C LEU A 73 -12.14 12.84 -5.59
N ASP A 74 -12.02 13.91 -6.37
CA ASP A 74 -13.17 14.63 -6.91
C ASP A 74 -13.87 13.80 -8.00
N ASN A 75 -13.36 12.59 -8.28
CA ASN A 75 -13.92 11.65 -9.24
C ASN A 75 -14.81 10.61 -8.52
N GLU A 76 -16.12 10.87 -8.55
CA GLU A 76 -17.20 10.03 -8.01
C GLU A 76 -17.13 8.57 -8.51
N GLU A 77 -16.61 8.35 -9.73
CA GLU A 77 -16.47 7.02 -10.34
C GLU A 77 -15.44 6.15 -9.60
N LEU A 78 -14.35 6.75 -9.12
CA LEU A 78 -13.32 6.03 -8.37
C LEU A 78 -13.78 5.77 -6.92
N LYS A 79 -14.56 6.67 -6.32
CA LYS A 79 -15.17 6.42 -5.00
C LYS A 79 -16.10 5.20 -5.02
N ASN A 80 -16.91 5.06 -6.07
CA ASN A 80 -17.85 3.93 -6.23
C ASN A 80 -17.17 2.58 -6.50
N ARG A 81 -15.90 2.55 -6.92
CA ARG A 81 -15.13 1.32 -7.17
C ARG A 81 -14.27 0.87 -6.00
N LEU A 82 -14.02 1.77 -5.05
CA LEU A 82 -13.11 1.56 -3.92
C LEU A 82 -13.85 1.41 -2.58
N ASN A 83 -15.16 1.69 -2.55
CA ASN A 83 -16.07 1.46 -1.42
C ASN A 83 -16.87 0.16 -1.57
#